data_AF-A0AAV2N6F1-F1
#
_entry.id   AF-A0AAV2N6F1-F1
#
_cell.length_a   1.000
_cell.length_b   1.000
_cell.length_c   1.000
_cell.angle_alpha   90.00
_cell.angle_beta   90.00
_cell.angle_gamma   90.00
#
_symmetry.space_group_name_H-M   'P 1'
#
loop_
_entity.id
_entity.type
_entity.pdbx_description
1 polymer ?
#
loop_
_entity_poly.entity_id
_entity_poly.type
_entity_poly.pdbx_seq_one_letter_code
_entity_poly.pdbx_strand_id
1 'polypeptide(L)'
;MFRKCNFVKWLSGAANASTEVAAVAETSTRLQLLRARLREDEQRGILTDTFGRKHTYLRISVTERCNLRCTYCMPAEGVKLTKKENILRTDEIIRIADLFVKEGVRKIRLTGGEPTVRKDIVDIVGQLKQLTDLEQIAITTNALTLTRQLPALQRAGLDALNISLDTLREERFEMFSRRKGWTRVMASIDLAVQLGYNPVKVNCVIMRGQNDDEIIDFIDFTRDRPIDVRFIEYMPFQGNEWKENKMVSFDEMKRIIRKKYPDFQALPNQPNDTSKAYHVPGFIGQVGFITSMSQHFCDSCNRLRITADGNLKVCLFEGKGEVSLRDALRSGASEDALKDLVRGAVLQKKKQHAGMFNLTQMENRPMILIGVNRKEKFYHKTHKYKMYSVASLRYKYLPYIPMYLKNNASIRMYSSLSHIDETGKANMVDVGWKNDSKRAAVARGFVKVGPIISNLIAQNNVKKGDVLSVAQLAGIMAAKRTSDLIPLCHPLALSYVNVRLRLNEELHNVEIISEVRCTGKTGVEMEALTAVSIAALTIYDMCKYAATPGTMQIHGIELISKTGGIKSDFAIDKT
;
A
#
# COMPACT_ATOMS: atom_id res chain seq x y z
N MET A 1 -9.25 54.19 -59.44
CA MET A 1 -8.09 53.47 -60.01
C MET A 1 -7.09 53.23 -58.87
N PHE A 2 -6.84 51.96 -58.51
CA PHE A 2 -5.77 51.41 -57.65
C PHE A 2 -5.26 52.18 -56.41
N ARG A 3 -5.37 51.57 -55.20
CA ARG A 3 -4.25 51.09 -54.33
C ARG A 3 -4.63 50.87 -52.84
N LYS A 4 -4.29 49.66 -52.34
CA LYS A 4 -3.73 49.25 -51.00
C LYS A 4 -4.53 49.63 -49.72
N CYS A 5 -4.73 48.78 -48.70
CA CYS A 5 -3.98 47.63 -48.20
C CYS A 5 -4.88 46.73 -47.33
N ASN A 6 -4.83 45.41 -47.56
CA ASN A 6 -5.25 44.33 -46.65
C ASN A 6 -3.97 43.54 -46.33
N PHE A 7 -3.64 43.31 -45.05
CA PHE A 7 -3.01 42.09 -44.49
C PHE A 7 -2.47 42.36 -43.08
N VAL A 8 -3.14 41.86 -42.03
CA VAL A 8 -2.55 41.15 -40.87
C VAL A 8 -3.72 40.52 -40.09
N LYS A 9 -3.91 39.19 -40.21
CA LYS A 9 -4.34 38.24 -39.15
C LYS A 9 -4.66 36.88 -39.76
N TRP A 10 -3.60 36.13 -40.06
CA TRP A 10 -3.68 34.68 -40.20
C TRP A 10 -2.32 34.10 -39.84
N LEU A 11 -2.00 34.01 -38.53
CA LEU A 11 -0.83 33.31 -37.99
C LEU A 11 -0.89 33.20 -36.45
N SER A 12 -1.97 32.63 -35.91
CA SER A 12 -2.04 32.27 -34.47
C SER A 12 -2.77 30.96 -34.18
N GLY A 13 -2.89 30.08 -35.18
CA GLY A 13 -3.51 28.74 -35.06
C GLY A 13 -2.53 27.56 -35.09
N ALA A 14 -1.22 27.78 -35.28
CA ALA A 14 -0.25 26.69 -35.51
C ALA A 14 0.70 26.41 -34.32
N ALA A 15 0.73 27.26 -33.29
CA ALA A 15 1.70 27.14 -32.19
C ALA A 15 1.24 26.18 -31.06
N ASN A 16 -0.06 25.95 -30.87
CA ASN A 16 -0.57 25.11 -29.77
C ASN A 16 -0.84 23.65 -30.14
N ALA A 17 -0.86 23.30 -31.43
CA ALA A 17 -0.98 21.90 -31.88
C ALA A 17 0.36 21.14 -31.81
N SER A 18 1.48 21.86 -31.84
CA SER A 18 2.82 21.27 -31.90
C SER A 18 3.33 20.79 -30.54
N THR A 19 2.90 21.42 -29.44
CA THR A 19 3.31 21.06 -28.07
C THR A 19 2.57 19.85 -27.53
N GLU A 20 1.28 19.68 -27.84
CA GLU A 20 0.52 18.47 -27.45
C GLU A 20 0.97 17.24 -28.23
N VAL A 21 1.22 17.37 -29.55
CA VAL A 21 1.72 16.27 -30.38
C VAL A 21 3.16 15.91 -30.00
N ALA A 22 4.01 16.88 -29.67
CA ALA A 22 5.36 16.63 -29.15
C ALA A 22 5.33 15.91 -27.78
N ALA A 23 4.48 16.34 -26.85
CA ALA A 23 4.34 15.71 -25.53
C ALA A 23 3.78 14.28 -25.61
N VAL A 24 2.83 14.02 -26.52
CA VAL A 24 2.28 12.67 -26.76
C VAL A 24 3.31 11.76 -27.44
N ALA A 25 4.10 12.29 -28.39
CA ALA A 25 5.19 11.57 -29.06
C ALA A 25 6.36 11.25 -28.11
N GLU A 26 6.75 12.19 -27.24
CA GLU A 26 7.76 11.96 -26.18
C GLU A 26 7.31 10.90 -25.18
N THR A 27 6.03 10.93 -24.78
CA THR A 27 5.47 9.97 -23.81
C THR A 27 5.46 8.54 -24.38
N SER A 28 5.15 8.38 -25.67
CA SER A 28 5.23 7.10 -26.38
C SER A 28 6.67 6.56 -26.40
N THR A 29 7.64 7.42 -26.69
CA THR A 29 9.07 7.06 -26.74
C THR A 29 9.62 6.66 -25.38
N ARG A 30 9.27 7.40 -24.31
CA ARG A 30 9.69 7.09 -22.93
C ARG A 30 9.15 5.75 -22.42
N LEU A 31 7.90 5.42 -22.74
CA LEU A 31 7.28 4.15 -22.36
C LEU A 31 7.91 2.97 -23.13
N GLN A 32 8.25 3.17 -24.41
CA GLN A 32 8.98 2.18 -25.22
C GLN A 32 10.38 1.93 -24.68
N LEU A 33 11.12 2.98 -24.33
CA LEU A 33 12.44 2.89 -23.69
C LEU A 33 12.37 2.17 -22.35
N LEU A 34 11.37 2.47 -21.51
CA LEU A 34 11.16 1.77 -20.25
C LEU A 34 10.88 0.28 -20.47
N ARG A 35 10.01 -0.08 -21.43
CA ARG A 35 9.74 -1.49 -21.77
C ARG A 35 10.97 -2.21 -22.31
N ALA A 36 11.77 -1.55 -23.13
CA ALA A 36 13.03 -2.11 -23.62
C ALA A 36 14.00 -2.37 -22.46
N ARG A 37 14.14 -1.40 -21.55
CA ARG A 37 14.97 -1.52 -20.35
C ARG A 37 14.48 -2.61 -19.40
N LEU A 38 13.16 -2.75 -19.21
CA LEU A 38 12.59 -3.83 -18.39
C LEU A 38 12.91 -5.21 -18.99
N ARG A 39 12.85 -5.36 -20.31
CA ARG A 39 13.25 -6.62 -20.98
C ARG A 39 14.74 -6.90 -20.85
N GLU A 40 15.59 -5.88 -20.98
CA GLU A 40 17.04 -6.02 -20.81
C GLU A 40 17.41 -6.37 -19.36
N ASP A 41 16.80 -5.69 -18.38
CA ASP A 41 16.98 -5.99 -16.95
C ASP A 41 16.45 -7.40 -16.63
N GLU A 42 15.33 -7.83 -17.23
CA GLU A 42 14.81 -9.18 -17.09
C GLU A 42 15.79 -10.25 -17.62
N GLN A 43 16.39 -10.01 -18.78
CA GLN A 43 17.42 -10.89 -19.35
C GLN A 43 18.68 -10.93 -18.49
N ARG A 44 18.99 -9.85 -17.78
CA ARG A 44 20.11 -9.75 -16.82
C ARG A 44 19.75 -10.28 -15.43
N GLY A 45 18.52 -10.75 -15.21
CA GLY A 45 18.06 -11.19 -13.90
C GLY A 45 18.06 -10.08 -12.87
N ILE A 46 17.52 -8.89 -13.19
CA ILE A 46 17.40 -7.77 -12.26
C ILE A 46 15.93 -7.48 -12.01
N LEU A 47 15.51 -7.51 -10.75
CA LEU A 47 14.15 -7.11 -10.35
C LEU A 47 13.97 -5.59 -10.51
N THR A 48 13.25 -5.19 -11.56
CA THR A 48 12.92 -3.78 -11.84
C THR A 48 11.40 -3.58 -11.89
N ASP A 49 10.91 -2.52 -11.24
CA ASP A 49 9.47 -2.18 -11.28
C ASP A 49 9.08 -1.25 -12.43
N THR A 50 7.79 -0.94 -12.51
CA THR A 50 7.19 -0.06 -13.54
C THR A 50 7.63 1.40 -13.46
N PHE A 51 8.43 1.78 -12.46
CA PHE A 51 9.03 3.11 -12.32
C PHE A 51 10.54 3.09 -12.61
N GLY A 52 11.09 1.95 -13.01
CA GLY A 52 12.52 1.78 -13.32
C GLY A 52 13.41 1.65 -12.09
N ARG A 53 12.83 1.38 -10.91
CA ARG A 53 13.60 1.17 -9.67
C ARG A 53 14.12 -0.26 -9.64
N LYS A 54 15.44 -0.40 -9.48
CA LYS A 54 16.11 -1.71 -9.34
C LYS A 54 16.08 -2.15 -7.89
N HIS A 55 15.59 -3.35 -7.62
CA HIS A 55 15.40 -3.88 -6.26
C HIS A 55 16.55 -4.77 -5.82
N THR A 56 17.60 -4.15 -5.29
CA THR A 56 18.83 -4.83 -4.87
C THR A 56 18.88 -5.20 -3.39
N TYR A 57 17.81 -4.91 -2.62
CA TYR A 57 17.81 -5.04 -1.16
C TYR A 57 16.59 -5.81 -0.64
N LEU A 58 16.83 -7.01 -0.11
CA LEU A 58 15.82 -7.86 0.51
C LEU A 58 15.87 -7.78 2.04
N ARG A 59 14.69 -7.70 2.67
CA ARG A 59 14.53 -7.88 4.11
C ARG A 59 13.80 -9.18 4.39
N ILE A 60 14.35 -10.05 5.22
CA ILE A 60 13.73 -11.33 5.57
C ILE A 60 13.42 -11.31 7.06
N SER A 61 12.13 -11.39 7.40
CA SER A 61 11.70 -11.62 8.78
C SER A 61 11.86 -13.11 9.08
N VAL A 62 12.78 -13.49 9.98
CA VAL A 62 13.07 -14.90 10.27
C VAL A 62 12.20 -15.48 11.39
N THR A 63 11.48 -14.65 12.12
CA THR A 63 10.60 -15.08 13.21
C THR A 63 9.59 -13.99 13.53
N GLU A 64 8.45 -14.34 14.11
CA GLU A 64 7.51 -13.37 14.69
C GLU A 64 7.72 -13.20 16.21
N ARG A 65 8.57 -14.04 16.83
CA ARG A 65 8.81 -13.96 18.28
C ARG A 65 9.69 -12.77 18.60
N CYS A 66 9.38 -12.07 19.69
CA CYS A 66 10.20 -11.01 20.24
C CYS A 66 10.31 -11.19 21.77
N ASN A 67 11.48 -10.90 22.32
CA ASN A 67 11.74 -10.86 23.75
C ASN A 67 11.43 -9.49 24.40
N LEU A 68 11.06 -8.48 23.61
CA LEU A 68 10.53 -7.19 24.08
C LEU A 68 9.03 -7.03 23.75
N ARG A 69 8.38 -6.01 24.32
CA ARG A 69 6.97 -5.63 24.07
C ARG A 69 6.83 -4.12 23.87
N CYS A 70 7.60 -3.58 22.92
CA CYS A 70 7.72 -2.14 22.71
C CYS A 70 6.37 -1.47 22.42
N THR A 71 6.10 -0.37 23.11
CA THR A 71 4.82 0.37 23.08
C THR A 71 4.38 0.78 21.69
N TYR A 72 5.32 1.16 20.82
CA TYR A 72 5.05 1.57 19.43
C TYR A 72 5.00 0.42 18.42
N CYS A 73 5.33 -0.81 18.83
CA CYS A 73 5.51 -1.96 17.95
C CYS A 73 4.37 -2.98 18.10
N MET A 74 3.98 -3.27 19.35
CA MET A 74 2.95 -4.25 19.68
C MET A 74 2.22 -3.91 20.99
N PRO A 75 0.95 -4.31 21.15
CA PRO A 75 0.21 -4.08 22.38
C PRO A 75 0.79 -4.87 23.57
N ALA A 76 0.39 -4.52 24.79
CA ALA A 76 0.99 -5.07 26.02
C ALA A 76 0.74 -6.57 26.17
N GLU A 77 -0.47 -6.99 25.86
CA GLU A 77 -0.95 -8.37 25.77
C GLU A 77 -0.26 -9.18 24.66
N GLY A 78 0.50 -8.51 23.78
CA GLY A 78 1.15 -9.11 22.63
C GLY A 78 0.18 -9.40 21.49
N VAL A 79 0.65 -10.19 20.53
CA VAL A 79 -0.10 -10.50 19.31
C VAL A 79 -0.21 -12.00 19.13
N LYS A 80 -1.28 -12.45 18.47
CA LYS A 80 -1.44 -13.87 18.13
C LYS A 80 -0.41 -14.25 17.07
N LEU A 81 0.54 -15.10 17.45
CA LEU A 81 1.58 -15.58 16.55
C LEU A 81 1.10 -16.69 15.63
N THR A 82 1.70 -16.75 14.44
CA THR A 82 1.55 -17.82 13.47
C THR A 82 2.10 -19.13 14.05
N LYS A 83 1.43 -20.26 13.76
CA LYS A 83 1.88 -21.59 14.19
C LYS A 83 3.27 -21.88 13.62
N LYS A 84 4.10 -22.60 14.38
CA LYS A 84 5.50 -22.91 14.01
C LYS A 84 5.61 -23.55 12.62
N GLU A 85 4.68 -24.43 12.27
CA GLU A 85 4.62 -25.12 10.98
C GLU A 85 4.45 -24.16 9.80
N ASN A 86 3.85 -23.00 10.03
CA ASN A 86 3.58 -21.97 9.02
C ASN A 86 4.66 -20.88 8.99
N ILE A 87 5.72 -20.98 9.80
CA ILE A 87 6.90 -20.10 9.67
C ILE A 87 7.88 -20.73 8.69
N LEU A 88 8.58 -19.91 7.92
CA LEU A 88 9.65 -20.36 7.02
C LEU A 88 10.75 -21.10 7.78
N ARG A 89 11.05 -22.31 7.30
CA ARG A 89 12.19 -23.11 7.73
C ARG A 89 13.49 -22.53 7.17
N THR A 90 14.62 -23.00 7.68
CA THR A 90 15.94 -22.48 7.31
C THR A 90 16.27 -22.75 5.85
N ASP A 91 16.07 -23.98 5.39
CA ASP A 91 16.17 -24.38 3.99
C ASP A 91 15.26 -23.53 3.07
N GLU A 92 14.03 -23.25 3.50
CA GLU A 92 13.11 -22.39 2.76
C GLU A 92 13.62 -20.94 2.67
N ILE A 93 14.19 -20.40 3.76
CA ILE A 93 14.79 -19.05 3.77
C ILE A 93 15.97 -18.98 2.80
N ILE A 94 16.87 -19.97 2.83
CA ILE A 94 18.04 -19.99 1.95
C ILE A 94 17.61 -20.10 0.49
N ARG A 95 16.64 -20.96 0.17
CA ARG A 95 16.13 -21.11 -1.20
C ARG A 95 15.44 -19.84 -1.72
N ILE A 96 14.67 -19.16 -0.87
CA ILE A 96 14.10 -17.85 -1.22
C ILE A 96 15.20 -16.81 -1.40
N ALA A 97 16.17 -16.74 -0.50
CA ALA A 97 17.27 -15.80 -0.59
C ALA A 97 18.08 -15.99 -1.89
N ASP A 98 18.44 -17.23 -2.22
CA ASP A 98 19.13 -17.60 -3.46
C ASP A 98 18.37 -17.14 -4.70
N LEU A 99 17.05 -17.39 -4.75
CA LEU A 99 16.17 -16.89 -5.81
C LEU A 99 16.30 -15.37 -6.00
N PHE A 100 16.25 -14.61 -4.92
CA PHE A 100 16.35 -13.14 -4.98
C PHE A 100 17.76 -12.66 -5.36
N VAL A 101 18.81 -13.34 -4.91
CA VAL A 101 20.19 -12.99 -5.21
C VAL A 101 20.49 -13.21 -6.70
N LYS A 102 20.01 -14.32 -7.27
CA LYS A 102 20.03 -14.58 -8.72
C LYS A 102 19.26 -13.53 -9.52
N GLU A 103 18.24 -12.93 -8.90
CA GLU A 103 17.43 -11.86 -9.48
C GLU A 103 17.94 -10.43 -9.11
N GLY A 104 19.23 -10.32 -8.76
CA GLY A 104 19.94 -9.04 -8.63
C GLY A 104 19.93 -8.43 -7.23
N VAL A 105 19.42 -9.13 -6.22
CA VAL A 105 19.60 -8.73 -4.82
C VAL A 105 21.07 -8.89 -4.43
N ARG A 106 21.64 -7.81 -3.90
CA ARG A 106 23.04 -7.76 -3.42
C ARG A 106 23.14 -7.61 -1.90
N LYS A 107 22.03 -7.22 -1.26
CA LYS A 107 21.97 -7.02 0.19
C LYS A 107 20.79 -7.73 0.80
N ILE A 108 21.05 -8.53 1.82
CA ILE A 108 20.02 -9.15 2.65
C ILE A 108 20.09 -8.60 4.06
N ARG A 109 18.94 -8.23 4.61
CA ARG A 109 18.82 -7.90 6.04
C ARG A 109 17.87 -8.85 6.75
N LEU A 110 18.39 -9.51 7.77
CA LEU A 110 17.62 -10.33 8.68
C LEU A 110 16.94 -9.46 9.74
N THR A 111 15.64 -9.68 9.90
CA THR A 111 14.77 -9.02 10.87
C THR A 111 13.88 -10.08 11.54
N GLY A 112 12.86 -9.67 12.29
CA GLY A 112 11.88 -10.57 12.86
C GLY A 112 10.72 -9.81 13.51
N GLY A 113 10.17 -10.42 14.56
CA GLY A 113 10.13 -9.76 15.86
C GLY A 113 11.57 -9.45 16.30
N GLU A 114 12.25 -10.42 16.93
CA GLU A 114 13.68 -10.34 17.28
C GLU A 114 14.46 -11.52 16.68
N PRO A 115 15.35 -11.30 15.69
CA PRO A 115 16.07 -12.39 15.03
C PRO A 115 16.99 -13.19 15.96
N THR A 116 17.60 -12.56 16.98
CA THR A 116 18.52 -13.25 17.92
C THR A 116 17.81 -14.25 18.85
N VAL A 117 16.47 -14.26 18.87
CA VAL A 117 15.68 -15.29 19.57
C VAL A 117 15.59 -16.60 18.76
N ARG A 118 15.88 -16.56 17.46
CA ARG A 118 15.90 -17.75 16.61
C ARG A 118 17.19 -18.55 16.84
N LYS A 119 17.04 -19.83 17.22
CA LYS A 119 18.16 -20.68 17.67
C LYS A 119 19.25 -20.90 16.61
N ASP A 120 18.85 -21.02 15.35
CA ASP A 120 19.69 -21.31 14.19
C ASP A 120 20.07 -20.04 13.41
N ILE A 121 20.04 -18.86 14.04
CA ILE A 121 20.34 -17.59 13.36
C ILE A 121 21.79 -17.54 12.83
N VAL A 122 22.75 -18.12 13.55
CA VAL A 122 24.15 -18.20 13.11
C VAL A 122 24.28 -19.07 11.86
N ASP A 123 23.57 -20.21 11.83
CA ASP A 123 23.57 -21.12 10.68
C ASP A 123 22.94 -20.47 9.45
N ILE A 124 21.86 -19.69 9.63
CA ILE A 124 21.23 -18.91 8.56
C ILE A 124 22.23 -17.90 7.98
N VAL A 125 22.92 -17.13 8.82
CA VAL A 125 23.93 -16.17 8.35
C VAL A 125 25.04 -16.89 7.58
N GLY A 126 25.55 -18.00 8.11
CA GLY A 126 26.61 -18.78 7.46
C GLY A 126 26.20 -19.31 6.08
N GLN A 127 25.00 -19.86 5.96
CA GLN A 127 24.47 -20.36 4.67
C GLN A 127 24.18 -19.22 3.69
N LEU A 128 23.65 -18.08 4.16
CA LEU A 128 23.46 -16.92 3.31
C LEU A 128 24.78 -16.36 2.76
N LYS A 129 25.85 -16.40 3.55
CA LYS A 129 27.17 -15.89 3.13
C LYS A 129 27.78 -16.73 2.01
N GLN A 130 27.32 -17.97 1.83
CA GLN A 130 27.75 -18.85 0.74
C GLN A 130 27.04 -18.55 -0.58
N LEU A 131 26.01 -17.70 -0.60
CA LEU A 131 25.31 -17.34 -1.83
C LEU A 131 26.20 -16.44 -2.71
N THR A 132 26.46 -16.91 -3.93
CA THR A 132 27.22 -16.16 -4.94
C THR A 132 26.55 -14.82 -5.24
N ASP A 133 27.33 -13.76 -5.39
CA ASP A 133 26.91 -12.37 -5.61
C ASP A 133 26.21 -11.66 -4.43
N LEU A 134 26.04 -12.30 -3.27
CA LEU A 134 25.56 -11.61 -2.08
C LEU A 134 26.69 -10.80 -1.44
N GLU A 135 26.65 -9.48 -1.60
CA GLU A 135 27.69 -8.58 -1.13
C GLU A 135 27.61 -8.31 0.39
N GLN A 136 26.40 -8.20 0.93
CA GLN A 136 26.22 -7.77 2.33
C GLN A 136 25.07 -8.47 3.05
N ILE A 137 25.38 -9.03 4.21
CA ILE A 137 24.41 -9.52 5.19
C ILE A 137 24.35 -8.56 6.37
N ALA A 138 23.15 -8.09 6.67
CA ALA A 138 22.88 -7.24 7.82
C ALA A 138 21.84 -7.85 8.75
N ILE A 139 21.83 -7.42 10.02
CA ILE A 139 20.76 -7.78 10.97
C ILE A 139 20.19 -6.52 11.62
N THR A 140 18.90 -6.53 11.94
CA THR A 140 18.28 -5.55 12.83
C THR A 140 17.79 -6.25 14.09
N THR A 141 18.27 -5.80 15.25
CA THR A 141 18.05 -6.45 16.54
C THR A 141 17.86 -5.40 17.64
N ASN A 142 17.10 -5.73 18.68
CA ASN A 142 17.07 -4.98 19.93
C ASN A 142 18.30 -5.21 20.82
N ALA A 143 19.20 -6.09 20.39
CA ALA A 143 20.47 -6.41 21.01
C ALA A 143 20.45 -7.02 22.43
N LEU A 144 19.29 -7.34 23.01
CA LEU A 144 19.20 -7.84 24.39
C LEU A 144 19.98 -9.13 24.63
N THR A 145 20.13 -9.96 23.59
CA THR A 145 20.88 -11.23 23.65
C THR A 145 22.12 -11.24 22.76
N LEU A 146 22.42 -10.10 22.12
CA LEU A 146 23.41 -10.02 21.05
C LEU A 146 24.83 -10.27 21.56
N THR A 147 25.19 -9.80 22.77
CA THR A 147 26.53 -9.96 23.35
C THR A 147 27.06 -11.40 23.28
N ARG A 148 26.17 -12.40 23.48
CA ARG A 148 26.54 -13.83 23.48
C ARG A 148 26.69 -14.42 22.08
N GLN A 149 26.00 -13.85 21.10
CA GLN A 149 25.91 -14.41 19.75
C GLN A 149 26.80 -13.66 18.75
N LEU A 150 27.15 -12.40 19.04
CA LEU A 150 27.79 -11.52 18.08
C LEU A 150 29.15 -12.05 17.55
N PRO A 151 30.05 -12.61 18.38
CA PRO A 151 31.29 -13.19 17.86
C PRO A 151 31.05 -14.36 16.89
N ALA A 152 30.03 -15.19 17.15
CA ALA A 152 29.68 -16.30 16.27
C ALA A 152 29.04 -15.80 14.97
N LEU A 153 28.17 -14.79 15.06
CA LEU A 153 27.56 -14.14 13.89
C LEU A 153 28.62 -13.47 13.00
N GLN A 154 29.60 -12.79 13.59
CA GLN A 154 30.69 -12.18 12.84
C GLN A 154 31.51 -13.24 12.10
N ARG A 155 31.89 -14.34 12.77
CA ARG A 155 32.59 -15.47 12.12
C ARG A 155 31.77 -16.12 11.01
N ALA A 156 30.45 -16.16 11.15
CA ALA A 156 29.55 -16.66 10.11
C ALA A 156 29.42 -15.70 8.91
N GLY A 157 29.96 -14.49 8.98
CA GLY A 157 29.97 -13.52 7.87
C GLY A 157 28.92 -12.42 7.98
N LEU A 158 28.43 -12.10 9.19
CA LEU A 158 27.57 -10.94 9.41
C LEU A 158 28.35 -9.62 9.22
N ASP A 159 28.03 -8.88 8.16
CA ASP A 159 28.76 -7.69 7.74
C ASP A 159 28.29 -6.38 8.42
N ALA A 160 27.01 -6.27 8.78
CA ALA A 160 26.45 -5.03 9.30
C ALA A 160 25.39 -5.19 10.40
N LEU A 161 25.40 -4.26 11.36
CA LEU A 161 24.48 -4.24 12.50
C LEU A 161 23.61 -2.99 12.49
N ASN A 162 22.32 -3.18 12.76
CA ASN A 162 21.42 -2.11 13.21
C ASN A 162 20.80 -2.50 14.55
N ILE A 163 21.11 -1.74 15.58
CA ILE A 163 20.61 -1.93 16.95
C ILE A 163 19.45 -0.95 17.16
N SER A 164 18.30 -1.44 17.60
CA SER A 164 17.18 -0.59 18.00
C SER A 164 17.33 -0.19 19.47
N LEU A 165 17.49 1.12 19.72
CA LEU A 165 17.58 1.70 21.05
C LEU A 165 16.89 3.07 21.03
N ASP A 166 15.78 3.20 21.77
CA ASP A 166 14.94 4.39 21.72
C ASP A 166 15.18 5.37 22.88
N THR A 167 16.12 5.07 23.78
CA THR A 167 16.49 5.94 24.91
C THR A 167 17.87 5.56 25.45
N LEU A 168 18.61 6.56 25.92
CA LEU A 168 19.88 6.40 26.63
C LEU A 168 19.68 6.35 28.15
N ARG A 169 18.45 6.52 28.64
CA ARG A 169 18.10 6.43 30.07
C ARG A 169 17.55 5.04 30.42
N GLU A 170 18.14 4.40 31.42
CA GLU A 170 17.80 3.03 31.80
C GLU A 170 16.35 2.89 32.29
N GLU A 171 15.88 3.84 33.11
CA GLU A 171 14.50 3.83 33.62
C GLU A 171 13.46 3.94 32.48
N ARG A 172 13.80 4.71 31.44
CA ARG A 172 12.92 4.92 30.29
C ARG A 172 12.93 3.75 29.32
N PHE A 173 14.01 2.97 29.28
CA PHE A 173 14.09 1.78 28.46
C PHE A 173 13.01 0.76 28.84
N GLU A 174 12.78 0.56 30.13
CA GLU A 174 11.73 -0.35 30.61
C GLU A 174 10.33 0.20 30.29
N MET A 175 10.13 1.52 30.35
CA MET A 175 8.87 2.15 29.93
C MET A 175 8.55 1.88 28.45
N PHE A 176 9.55 2.02 27.55
CA PHE A 176 9.35 1.74 26.14
C PHE A 176 9.15 0.26 25.84
N SER A 177 10.05 -0.59 26.34
CA SER A 177 10.18 -1.98 25.92
C SER A 177 9.35 -2.96 26.78
N ARG A 178 8.84 -2.48 27.92
CA ARG A 178 8.15 -3.25 28.99
C ARG A 178 9.00 -4.40 29.54
N ARG A 179 10.32 -4.29 29.43
CA ARG A 179 11.31 -5.26 29.92
C ARG A 179 12.59 -4.53 30.34
N LYS A 180 13.29 -5.11 31.32
CA LYS A 180 14.65 -4.68 31.66
C LYS A 180 15.66 -5.18 30.63
N GLY A 181 16.78 -4.49 30.50
CA GLY A 181 17.82 -4.91 29.56
C GLY A 181 18.76 -3.85 29.03
N TRP A 182 18.57 -2.58 29.40
CA TRP A 182 19.35 -1.45 28.89
C TRP A 182 20.87 -1.69 28.95
N THR A 183 21.37 -2.09 30.11
CA THR A 183 22.81 -2.40 30.31
C THR A 183 23.34 -3.44 29.30
N ARG A 184 22.54 -4.45 28.94
CA ARG A 184 22.93 -5.47 27.95
C ARG A 184 22.93 -4.93 26.52
N VAL A 185 22.02 -4.02 26.21
CA VAL A 185 21.96 -3.36 24.91
C VAL A 185 23.18 -2.46 24.72
N MET A 186 23.52 -1.65 25.74
CA MET A 186 24.73 -0.81 25.72
C MET A 186 25.99 -1.65 25.57
N ALA A 187 26.15 -2.72 26.38
CA ALA A 187 27.27 -3.64 26.26
C ALA A 187 27.37 -4.30 24.87
N SER A 188 26.22 -4.53 24.21
CA SER A 188 26.20 -5.06 22.84
C SER A 188 26.63 -4.05 21.79
N ILE A 189 26.30 -2.76 21.98
CA ILE A 189 26.79 -1.67 21.13
C ILE A 189 28.31 -1.53 21.28
N ASP A 190 28.80 -1.53 22.52
CA ASP A 190 30.24 -1.41 22.80
C ASP A 190 31.01 -2.61 22.24
N LEU A 191 30.51 -3.83 22.42
CA LEU A 191 31.11 -5.04 21.83
C LEU A 191 31.10 -4.97 20.30
N ALA A 192 30.04 -4.47 19.67
CA ALA A 192 29.99 -4.33 18.23
C ALA A 192 31.07 -3.37 17.70
N VAL A 193 31.27 -2.23 18.38
CA VAL A 193 32.35 -1.29 18.05
C VAL A 193 33.72 -1.97 18.24
N GLN A 194 33.93 -2.68 19.35
CA GLN A 194 35.19 -3.40 19.63
C GLN A 194 35.51 -4.48 18.60
N LEU A 195 34.49 -5.17 18.08
CA LEU A 195 34.63 -6.17 17.01
C LEU A 195 34.86 -5.55 15.63
N GLY A 196 34.91 -4.21 15.52
CA GLY A 196 35.27 -3.51 14.28
C GLY A 196 34.10 -3.24 13.34
N TYR A 197 32.85 -3.36 13.80
CA TYR A 197 31.71 -2.92 12.99
C TYR A 197 31.75 -1.40 12.81
N ASN A 198 31.91 -0.94 11.57
CA ASN A 198 32.00 0.48 11.26
C ASN A 198 31.11 0.89 10.07
N PRO A 199 30.05 1.70 10.27
CA PRO A 199 29.53 2.13 11.56
C PRO A 199 28.59 1.09 12.19
N VAL A 200 28.53 1.04 13.52
CA VAL A 200 27.40 0.43 14.23
C VAL A 200 26.21 1.37 14.10
N LYS A 201 25.09 0.91 13.53
CA LYS A 201 23.90 1.75 13.36
C LYS A 201 22.99 1.61 14.55
N VAL A 202 22.60 2.73 15.16
CA VAL A 202 21.62 2.76 16.25
C VAL A 202 20.36 3.45 15.75
N ASN A 203 19.26 2.71 15.63
CA ASN A 203 17.97 3.24 15.19
C ASN A 203 17.16 3.66 16.42
N CYS A 204 16.67 4.91 16.43
CA CYS A 204 15.85 5.48 17.49
C CYS A 204 14.58 6.09 16.91
N VAL A 205 13.41 5.62 17.31
CA VAL A 205 12.12 6.19 16.93
C VAL A 205 11.80 7.37 17.85
N ILE A 206 11.72 8.58 17.29
CA ILE A 206 11.48 9.79 18.08
C ILE A 206 9.98 10.05 18.23
N MET A 207 9.53 10.18 19.47
CA MET A 207 8.15 10.43 19.86
C MET A 207 8.09 11.61 20.83
N ARG A 208 7.24 12.59 20.49
CA ARG A 208 7.04 13.80 21.28
C ARG A 208 6.53 13.47 22.68
N GLY A 209 7.13 14.11 23.69
CA GLY A 209 6.82 13.92 25.10
C GLY A 209 7.25 12.56 25.65
N GLN A 210 8.08 11.81 24.92
CA GLN A 210 8.59 10.50 25.38
C GLN A 210 10.11 10.43 25.39
N ASN A 211 10.77 10.73 24.25
CA ASN A 211 12.22 10.69 24.12
C ASN A 211 12.80 11.82 23.27
N ASP A 212 11.98 12.80 22.88
CA ASP A 212 12.41 13.96 22.12
C ASP A 212 13.34 14.89 22.92
N ASP A 213 13.35 14.80 24.25
CA ASP A 213 14.33 15.46 25.12
C ASP A 213 15.74 14.85 25.02
N GLU A 214 15.87 13.61 24.56
CA GLU A 214 17.17 12.90 24.43
C GLU A 214 17.82 13.07 23.05
N ILE A 215 17.23 13.84 22.14
CA ILE A 215 17.79 14.04 20.78
C ILE A 215 19.26 14.47 20.88
N ILE A 216 19.56 15.44 21.75
CA ILE A 216 20.91 15.94 21.97
C ILE A 216 21.82 14.89 22.60
N ASP A 217 21.33 14.13 23.58
CA ASP A 217 22.08 13.06 24.23
C ASP A 217 22.54 12.01 23.21
N PHE A 218 21.67 11.68 22.26
CA PHE A 218 21.99 10.80 21.12
C PHE A 218 22.98 11.42 20.12
N ILE A 219 23.00 12.74 19.92
CA ILE A 219 24.06 13.40 19.15
C ILE A 219 25.39 13.22 19.90
N ASP A 220 25.40 13.52 21.20
CA ASP A 220 26.59 13.40 22.05
C ASP A 220 27.13 11.98 22.11
N PHE A 221 26.25 10.97 22.02
CA PHE A 221 26.62 9.57 21.92
C PHE A 221 27.49 9.22 20.69
N THR A 222 27.45 10.03 19.64
CA THR A 222 28.27 9.86 18.42
C THR A 222 29.63 10.57 18.49
N ARG A 223 29.92 11.32 19.56
CA ARG A 223 31.13 12.15 19.68
C ARG A 223 32.41 11.34 19.54
N ASP A 224 32.57 10.31 20.37
CA ASP A 224 33.82 9.55 20.48
C ASP A 224 33.67 8.11 19.97
N ARG A 225 32.60 7.82 19.23
CA ARG A 225 32.24 6.46 18.82
C ARG A 225 31.91 6.40 17.33
N PRO A 226 32.35 5.37 16.59
CA PRO A 226 32.02 5.16 15.18
C PRO A 226 30.59 4.62 15.02
N ILE A 227 29.63 5.40 15.52
CA ILE A 227 28.21 5.06 15.57
C ILE A 227 27.44 5.99 14.64
N ASP A 228 26.52 5.39 13.89
CA ASP A 228 25.56 6.10 13.04
C ASP A 228 24.19 6.05 13.71
N VAL A 229 23.84 7.11 14.46
CA VAL A 229 22.54 7.23 15.12
C VAL A 229 21.50 7.69 14.11
N ARG A 230 20.43 6.91 13.96
CA ARG A 230 19.39 7.13 12.96
C ARG A 230 18.06 7.44 13.63
N PHE A 231 17.65 8.70 13.58
CA PHE A 231 16.34 9.11 14.03
C PHE A 231 15.27 8.74 13.00
N ILE A 232 14.21 8.09 13.48
CA ILE A 232 13.09 7.62 12.66
C ILE A 232 11.84 8.37 13.08
N GLU A 233 11.16 8.99 12.11
CA GLU A 233 9.86 9.60 12.35
C GLU A 233 8.82 8.56 12.79
N TYR A 234 8.01 8.91 13.78
CA TYR A 234 6.98 8.02 14.29
C TYR A 234 5.88 7.76 13.24
N MET A 235 5.72 6.49 12.84
CA MET A 235 4.83 6.06 11.75
C MET A 235 3.53 5.40 12.26
N PRO A 236 2.41 5.55 11.53
CA PRO A 236 1.17 4.88 11.86
C PRO A 236 1.23 3.38 11.53
N PHE A 237 1.05 2.53 12.54
CA PHE A 237 0.83 1.10 12.37
C PHE A 237 -0.42 0.65 13.12
N GLN A 238 -1.00 -0.46 12.69
CA GLN A 238 -2.15 -1.00 13.40
C GLN A 238 -1.76 -1.38 14.84
N GLY A 239 -2.47 -0.82 15.82
CA GLY A 239 -2.30 -1.13 17.23
C GLY A 239 -1.26 -0.30 17.99
N ASN A 240 -0.64 0.72 17.40
CA ASN A 240 0.34 1.57 18.10
C ASN A 240 -0.21 2.93 18.59
N GLU A 241 -1.54 3.14 18.60
CA GLU A 241 -2.18 4.40 19.05
C GLU A 241 -1.55 5.67 18.47
N TRP A 242 -1.13 5.59 17.20
CA TRP A 242 -0.46 6.71 16.54
C TRP A 242 -1.35 7.96 16.51
N LYS A 243 -0.74 9.11 16.78
CA LYS A 243 -1.35 10.44 16.69
C LYS A 243 -0.35 11.41 16.08
N GLU A 244 -0.80 12.29 15.20
CA GLU A 244 0.05 13.26 14.50
C GLU A 244 0.83 14.15 15.47
N ASN A 245 0.19 14.61 16.55
CA ASN A 245 0.83 15.44 17.56
C ASN A 245 1.96 14.74 18.33
N LYS A 246 2.09 13.42 18.25
CA LYS A 246 3.20 12.65 18.83
C LYS A 246 4.41 12.56 17.88
N MET A 247 4.30 12.99 16.63
CA MET A 247 5.40 12.99 15.67
C MET A 247 6.30 14.21 15.88
N VAL A 248 7.61 14.01 15.78
CA VAL A 248 8.61 15.08 15.65
C VAL A 248 9.19 14.99 14.24
N SER A 249 9.08 16.06 13.47
CA SER A 249 9.49 16.06 12.06
C SER A 249 11.01 16.19 11.91
N PHE A 250 11.51 15.80 10.73
CA PHE A 250 12.90 16.07 10.33
C PHE A 250 13.36 17.51 10.60
N ASP A 251 12.60 18.49 10.13
CA ASP A 251 12.97 19.90 10.25
C ASP A 251 12.97 20.37 11.71
N GLU A 252 12.07 19.82 12.53
CA GLU A 252 12.05 20.10 13.96
C GLU A 252 13.25 19.50 14.69
N MET A 253 13.56 18.21 14.45
CA MET A 253 14.75 17.56 15.02
C MET A 253 16.03 18.31 14.62
N LYS A 254 16.16 18.66 13.34
CA LYS A 254 17.29 19.44 12.82
C LYS A 254 17.42 20.80 13.49
N ARG A 255 16.30 21.50 13.71
CA ARG A 255 16.29 22.78 14.44
C ARG A 255 16.71 22.62 15.90
N ILE A 256 16.27 21.57 16.59
CA ILE A 256 16.69 21.26 17.97
C ILE A 256 18.21 21.05 18.02
N ILE A 257 18.75 20.23 17.11
CA ILE A 257 20.18 19.93 17.06
C ILE A 257 21.00 21.19 16.77
N ARG A 258 20.58 22.00 15.79
CA ARG A 258 21.29 23.23 15.40
C ARG A 258 21.33 24.32 16.47
N LYS A 259 20.41 24.29 17.45
CA LYS A 259 20.50 25.20 18.60
C LYS A 259 21.73 24.95 19.46
N LYS A 260 22.16 23.69 19.61
CA LYS A 260 23.37 23.31 20.37
C LYS A 260 24.60 23.18 19.47
N TYR A 261 24.42 22.70 18.24
CA TYR A 261 25.47 22.47 17.25
C TYR A 261 25.20 23.27 15.97
N PRO A 262 25.54 24.56 15.92
CA PRO A 262 25.28 25.42 14.76
C PRO A 262 25.87 24.88 13.45
N ASP A 263 27.05 24.26 13.53
CA ASP A 263 27.79 23.71 12.39
C ASP A 263 27.29 22.31 11.94
N PHE A 264 26.12 21.87 12.42
CA PHE A 264 25.53 20.61 12.02
C PHE A 264 25.14 20.61 10.53
N GLN A 265 25.93 19.86 9.75
CA GLN A 265 25.92 19.89 8.29
C GLN A 265 25.51 18.56 7.67
N ALA A 266 24.92 18.65 6.48
CA ALA A 266 24.50 17.47 5.72
C ALA A 266 25.72 16.80 5.08
N LEU A 267 25.71 15.47 5.02
CA LEU A 267 26.65 14.68 4.25
C LEU A 267 26.05 14.30 2.89
N PRO A 268 26.88 13.99 1.88
CA PRO A 268 26.41 13.45 0.60
C PRO A 268 25.62 12.16 0.81
N ASN A 269 24.43 12.06 0.22
CA ASN A 269 23.61 10.84 0.25
C ASN A 269 23.77 10.07 -1.06
N GLN A 270 23.77 8.75 -0.99
CA GLN A 270 23.71 7.89 -2.16
C GLN A 270 22.27 7.79 -2.71
N PRO A 271 22.07 7.44 -4.00
CA PRO A 271 20.75 7.44 -4.62
C PRO A 271 19.67 6.68 -3.85
N ASN A 272 20.02 5.53 -3.27
CA ASN A 272 19.08 4.64 -2.57
C ASN A 272 19.14 4.77 -1.04
N ASP A 273 19.81 5.80 -0.50
CA ASP A 273 19.93 5.98 0.93
C ASP A 273 18.59 6.35 1.55
N THR A 274 18.20 5.56 2.55
CA THR A 274 16.92 5.72 3.26
C THR A 274 16.97 6.80 4.33
N SER A 275 18.18 7.23 4.69
CA SER A 275 18.43 8.22 5.74
C SER A 275 19.22 9.38 5.15
N LYS A 276 18.85 10.61 5.50
CA LYS A 276 19.65 11.80 5.19
C LYS A 276 20.76 11.89 6.23
N ALA A 277 22.00 11.70 5.81
CA ALA A 277 23.16 11.72 6.70
C ALA A 277 23.59 13.16 7.01
N TYR A 278 23.96 13.39 8.26
CA TYR A 278 24.44 14.65 8.81
C TYR A 278 25.57 14.37 9.81
N HIS A 279 26.36 15.40 10.10
CA HIS A 279 27.51 15.28 10.96
C HIS A 279 27.76 16.59 11.73
N VAL A 280 28.25 16.44 12.96
CA VAL A 280 28.79 17.55 13.77
C VAL A 280 30.31 17.52 13.61
N PRO A 281 30.94 18.60 13.10
CA PRO A 281 32.39 18.65 12.95
C PRO A 281 33.13 18.27 14.24
N GLY A 282 34.15 17.42 14.11
CA GLY A 282 34.97 16.93 15.22
C GLY A 282 34.42 15.68 15.93
N PHE A 283 33.21 15.23 15.60
CA PHE A 283 32.70 13.95 16.12
C PHE A 283 33.26 12.81 15.28
N ILE A 284 33.33 11.60 15.82
CA ILE A 284 33.75 10.40 15.09
C ILE A 284 32.57 9.82 14.29
N GLY A 285 31.39 9.81 14.92
CA GLY A 285 30.17 9.26 14.35
C GLY A 285 29.37 10.24 13.48
N GLN A 286 28.18 9.81 13.12
CA GLN A 286 27.26 10.59 12.29
C GLN A 286 25.80 10.34 12.68
N VAL A 287 24.92 11.17 12.13
CA VAL A 287 23.49 11.16 12.43
C VAL A 287 22.68 11.05 11.14
N GLY A 288 21.79 10.08 11.05
CA GLY A 288 20.88 9.89 9.93
C GLY A 288 19.43 10.25 10.28
N PHE A 289 18.68 10.83 9.34
CA PHE A 289 17.24 11.04 9.50
C PHE A 289 16.45 10.20 8.51
N ILE A 290 15.61 9.29 9.01
CA ILE A 290 14.68 8.47 8.22
C ILE A 290 13.32 9.18 8.19
N THR A 291 13.14 10.00 7.16
CA THR A 291 12.01 10.93 6.99
C THR A 291 10.80 10.26 6.33
N SER A 292 10.33 9.15 6.92
CA SER A 292 9.32 8.28 6.31
C SER A 292 7.97 8.96 6.07
N MET A 293 7.66 10.04 6.81
CA MET A 293 6.36 10.70 6.78
C MET A 293 6.44 12.10 6.16
N SER A 294 7.38 12.92 6.62
CA SER A 294 7.50 14.32 6.19
C SER A 294 8.08 14.47 4.77
N GLN A 295 9.09 13.67 4.43
CA GLN A 295 9.84 13.77 3.17
C GLN A 295 10.23 12.37 2.69
N HIS A 296 9.27 11.62 2.14
CA HIS A 296 9.47 10.22 1.77
C HIS A 296 10.58 9.99 0.72
N PHE A 297 11.19 8.80 0.73
CA PHE A 297 12.26 8.39 -0.22
C PHE A 297 11.79 7.30 -1.21
N CYS A 298 10.49 7.30 -1.58
CA CYS A 298 9.92 6.22 -2.39
C CYS A 298 10.52 6.15 -3.82
N ASP A 299 10.93 7.29 -4.39
CA ASP A 299 11.41 7.37 -5.76
C ASP A 299 12.69 6.56 -6.02
N SER A 300 13.50 6.32 -4.98
CA SER A 300 14.70 5.48 -5.04
C SER A 300 14.61 4.19 -4.19
N CYS A 301 13.38 3.78 -3.81
CA CYS A 301 13.19 2.63 -2.94
C CYS A 301 13.51 1.31 -3.65
N ASN A 302 14.66 0.72 -3.33
CA ASN A 302 15.12 -0.58 -3.85
C ASN A 302 14.75 -1.80 -2.96
N ARG A 303 13.81 -1.63 -2.01
CA ARG A 303 13.56 -2.61 -0.95
C ARG A 303 12.37 -3.52 -1.22
N LEU A 304 12.58 -4.81 -0.98
CA LEU A 304 11.57 -5.86 -0.91
C LEU A 304 11.59 -6.53 0.46
N ARG A 305 10.49 -7.17 0.86
CA ARG A 305 10.38 -7.83 2.16
C ARG A 305 9.72 -9.20 2.05
N ILE A 306 10.34 -10.19 2.67
CA ILE A 306 9.75 -11.49 2.99
C ILE A 306 9.36 -11.51 4.45
N THR A 307 8.11 -11.86 4.72
CA THR A 307 7.60 -12.03 6.07
C THR A 307 7.98 -13.39 6.65
N ALA A 308 7.82 -13.56 7.97
CA ALA A 308 8.20 -14.81 8.64
C ALA A 308 7.36 -16.01 8.23
N ASP A 309 6.12 -15.76 7.80
CA ASP A 309 5.23 -16.76 7.20
C ASP A 309 5.42 -16.92 5.68
N GLY A 310 6.38 -16.20 5.09
CA GLY A 310 6.85 -16.38 3.72
C GLY A 310 6.05 -15.66 2.64
N ASN A 311 5.36 -14.59 2.98
CA ASN A 311 4.74 -13.68 2.03
C ASN A 311 5.72 -12.60 1.54
N LEU A 312 5.67 -12.31 0.25
CA LEU A 312 6.36 -11.19 -0.38
C LEU A 312 5.53 -9.90 -0.25
N LYS A 313 6.16 -8.87 0.32
CA LYS A 313 5.68 -7.49 0.34
C LYS A 313 6.61 -6.59 -0.47
N VAL A 314 6.05 -5.96 -1.49
CA VAL A 314 6.77 -4.96 -2.30
C VAL A 314 6.77 -3.57 -1.67
N CYS A 315 5.91 -3.31 -0.70
CA CYS A 315 5.89 -2.08 0.10
C CYS A 315 5.61 -2.38 1.56
N LEU A 316 6.15 -1.54 2.46
CA LEU A 316 5.94 -1.67 3.91
C LEU A 316 4.47 -1.52 4.32
N PHE A 317 3.73 -0.66 3.60
CA PHE A 317 2.37 -0.24 3.94
C PHE A 317 1.27 -0.86 3.07
N GLU A 318 1.63 -1.76 2.14
CA GLU A 318 0.67 -2.36 1.21
C GLU A 318 0.26 -3.76 1.69
N GLY A 319 -1.02 -3.94 2.01
CA GLY A 319 -1.58 -5.21 2.48
C GLY A 319 -2.34 -6.04 1.44
N LYS A 320 -2.80 -5.43 0.33
CA LYS A 320 -3.74 -6.05 -0.63
C LYS A 320 -3.07 -6.80 -1.81
N GLY A 321 -1.75 -7.02 -1.77
CA GLY A 321 -0.98 -7.59 -2.89
C GLY A 321 0.16 -8.52 -2.44
N GLU A 322 -0.03 -9.20 -1.32
CA GLU A 322 0.97 -10.14 -0.82
C GLU A 322 0.91 -11.48 -1.56
N VAL A 323 2.07 -12.04 -1.89
CA VAL A 323 2.19 -13.33 -2.58
C VAL A 323 2.92 -14.32 -1.67
N SER A 324 2.32 -15.48 -1.41
CA SER A 324 2.92 -16.51 -0.53
C SER A 324 3.94 -17.36 -1.28
N LEU A 325 5.22 -17.01 -1.14
CA LEU A 325 6.33 -17.82 -1.69
C LEU A 325 6.51 -19.13 -0.93
N ARG A 326 6.21 -19.16 0.38
CA ARG A 326 6.22 -20.39 1.18
C ARG A 326 5.27 -21.43 0.59
N ASP A 327 4.02 -21.05 0.34
CA ASP A 327 3.02 -22.01 -0.12
C ASP A 327 3.32 -22.48 -1.54
N ALA A 328 3.80 -21.59 -2.41
CA ALA A 328 4.30 -21.95 -3.74
C ALA A 328 5.46 -22.96 -3.65
N LEU A 329 6.47 -22.69 -2.81
CA LEU A 329 7.60 -23.61 -2.57
C LEU A 329 7.16 -24.98 -2.08
N ARG A 330 6.28 -25.01 -1.07
CA ARG A 330 5.76 -26.26 -0.49
C ARG A 330 4.85 -27.04 -1.42
N SER A 331 4.22 -26.35 -2.38
CA SER A 331 3.42 -26.98 -3.44
C SER A 331 4.28 -27.54 -4.57
N GLY A 332 5.61 -27.42 -4.49
CA GLY A 332 6.54 -27.93 -5.50
C GLY A 332 6.70 -27.02 -6.72
N ALA A 333 6.44 -25.72 -6.59
CA ALA A 333 6.68 -24.77 -7.68
C ALA A 333 8.15 -24.83 -8.16
N SER A 334 8.34 -24.74 -9.49
CA SER A 334 9.67 -24.63 -10.09
C SER A 334 10.32 -23.29 -9.74
N GLU A 335 11.65 -23.19 -9.91
CA GLU A 335 12.37 -21.93 -9.71
C GLU A 335 11.81 -20.82 -10.62
N ASP A 336 11.56 -21.13 -11.90
CA ASP A 336 11.02 -20.16 -12.87
C ASP A 336 9.63 -19.66 -12.48
N ALA A 337 8.74 -20.56 -12.02
CA ALA A 337 7.42 -20.16 -11.54
C ALA A 337 7.50 -19.23 -10.32
N LEU A 338 8.49 -19.42 -9.44
CA LEU A 338 8.73 -18.52 -8.32
C LEU A 338 9.28 -17.17 -8.79
N LYS A 339 10.18 -17.14 -9.79
CA LYS A 339 10.67 -15.90 -10.41
C LYS A 339 9.51 -15.09 -11.00
N ASP A 340 8.63 -15.75 -11.75
CA ASP A 340 7.47 -15.09 -12.36
C ASP A 340 6.52 -14.50 -11.31
N LEU A 341 6.28 -15.22 -10.20
CA LEU A 341 5.49 -14.70 -9.08
C LEU A 341 6.13 -13.46 -8.45
N VAL A 342 7.44 -13.49 -8.22
CA VAL A 342 8.18 -12.35 -7.66
C VAL A 342 8.15 -11.16 -8.62
N ARG A 343 8.46 -11.36 -9.90
CA ARG A 343 8.45 -10.31 -10.94
C ARG A 343 7.06 -9.71 -11.09
N GLY A 344 6.03 -10.54 -11.15
CA GLY A 344 4.63 -10.11 -11.20
C GLY A 344 4.26 -9.22 -10.03
N ALA A 345 4.68 -9.58 -8.81
CA ALA A 345 4.46 -8.74 -7.63
C ALA A 345 5.22 -7.40 -7.70
N VAL A 346 6.49 -7.43 -8.12
CA VAL A 346 7.35 -6.25 -8.27
C VAL A 346 6.76 -5.24 -9.26
N LEU A 347 6.20 -5.71 -10.37
CA LEU A 347 5.56 -4.83 -11.37
C LEU A 347 4.34 -4.07 -10.81
N GLN A 348 3.67 -4.61 -9.79
CA GLN A 348 2.53 -3.97 -9.12
C GLN A 348 2.95 -2.96 -8.03
N LYS A 349 4.25 -2.83 -7.75
CA LYS A 349 4.75 -1.90 -6.74
C LYS A 349 4.40 -0.46 -7.13
N LYS A 350 3.63 0.22 -6.28
CA LYS A 350 3.23 1.62 -6.48
C LYS A 350 4.40 2.59 -6.45
N LYS A 351 4.21 3.78 -7.06
CA LYS A 351 5.20 4.87 -7.07
C LYS A 351 5.64 5.24 -5.66
N GLN A 352 4.66 5.46 -4.78
CA GLN A 352 4.87 5.83 -3.38
C GLN A 352 3.77 5.24 -2.49
N HIS A 353 4.00 5.22 -1.18
CA HIS A 353 2.94 4.86 -0.23
C HIS A 353 1.89 5.98 -0.14
N ALA A 354 0.72 5.66 0.42
CA ALA A 354 -0.32 6.66 0.65
C ALA A 354 0.17 7.75 1.63
N GLY A 355 -0.44 8.94 1.57
CA GLY A 355 -0.17 10.02 2.52
C GLY A 355 -0.53 9.62 3.96
N MET A 356 0.03 10.33 4.94
CA MET A 356 -0.07 10.03 6.37
C MET A 356 -1.49 9.72 6.86
N PHE A 357 -2.48 10.54 6.49
CA PHE A 357 -3.88 10.37 6.90
C PHE A 357 -4.57 9.16 6.27
N ASN A 358 -4.13 8.74 5.09
CA ASN A 358 -4.67 7.54 4.44
C ASN A 358 -4.04 6.28 5.04
N LEU A 359 -2.77 6.34 5.46
CA LEU A 359 -2.09 5.20 6.06
C LEU A 359 -2.73 4.74 7.38
N THR A 360 -3.29 5.65 8.18
CA THR A 360 -4.00 5.30 9.42
C THR A 360 -5.31 4.56 9.18
N GLN A 361 -5.93 4.77 8.01
CA GLN A 361 -7.20 4.15 7.62
C GLN A 361 -7.02 2.88 6.78
N MET A 362 -5.81 2.63 6.31
CA MET A 362 -5.51 1.42 5.54
C MET A 362 -5.37 0.21 6.46
N GLU A 363 -5.98 -0.91 6.06
CA GLU A 363 -5.67 -2.20 6.65
C GLU A 363 -4.21 -2.54 6.39
N ASN A 364 -3.41 -2.48 7.44
CA ASN A 364 -2.02 -2.89 7.45
C ASN A 364 -1.74 -3.66 8.73
N ARG A 365 -0.72 -4.51 8.70
CA ARG A 365 -0.42 -5.42 9.81
C ARG A 365 0.31 -4.69 10.95
N PRO A 366 0.21 -5.15 12.21
CA PRO A 366 1.02 -4.65 13.32
C PRO A 366 2.52 -4.72 12.99
N MET A 367 3.35 -3.83 13.53
CA MET A 367 4.77 -3.73 13.15
C MET A 367 5.53 -5.06 13.32
N ILE A 368 5.26 -5.80 14.40
CA ILE A 368 5.81 -7.14 14.66
C ILE A 368 5.27 -8.22 13.71
N LEU A 369 4.03 -8.05 13.24
CA LEU A 369 3.31 -8.98 12.38
C LEU A 369 3.15 -8.44 10.97
N ILE A 370 4.01 -7.56 10.48
CA ILE A 370 4.09 -7.32 9.04
C ILE A 370 4.50 -8.67 8.44
N GLY A 371 3.49 -9.51 8.14
CA GLY A 371 3.47 -10.95 8.45
C GLY A 371 2.11 -11.69 8.53
N VAL A 372 1.00 -11.23 9.14
CA VAL A 372 -0.24 -12.06 9.23
C VAL A 372 -1.46 -11.52 8.48
N ASN A 373 -2.04 -12.28 7.54
CA ASN A 373 -3.45 -12.13 7.13
C ASN A 373 -4.13 -13.51 7.08
N ARG A 374 -5.40 -13.54 7.51
CA ARG A 374 -6.25 -14.72 7.56
C ARG A 374 -6.59 -15.18 6.15
N LYS A 375 -6.32 -16.47 5.90
CA LYS A 375 -6.95 -17.37 4.92
C LYS A 375 -7.56 -16.68 3.68
N GLU A 376 -6.80 -16.68 2.59
CA GLU A 376 -7.38 -16.87 1.26
C GLU A 376 -6.84 -18.19 0.71
N LYS A 377 -7.75 -19.11 0.39
CA LYS A 377 -7.43 -20.37 -0.28
C LYS A 377 -7.12 -20.05 -1.74
N PHE A 378 -5.84 -20.01 -2.10
CA PHE A 378 -5.46 -20.11 -3.50
C PHE A 378 -5.75 -21.53 -4.01
N TYR A 379 -6.75 -21.65 -4.89
CA TYR A 379 -6.92 -22.84 -5.71
C TYR A 379 -5.91 -22.80 -6.85
N HIS A 380 -4.81 -23.53 -6.73
CA HIS A 380 -4.04 -23.93 -7.91
C HIS A 380 -4.84 -25.02 -8.65
N LYS A 381 -5.35 -24.70 -9.85
CA LYS A 381 -5.82 -25.70 -10.81
C LYS A 381 -4.60 -26.45 -11.35
N THR A 382 -4.30 -27.61 -10.78
CA THR A 382 -3.51 -28.63 -11.46
C THR A 382 -4.46 -29.62 -12.12
N HIS A 383 -4.47 -29.63 -13.44
CA HIS A 383 -5.14 -30.67 -14.24
C HIS A 383 -4.49 -32.04 -13.98
N LYS A 384 -5.21 -32.95 -13.31
CA LYS A 384 -5.05 -34.40 -13.50
C LYS A 384 -6.40 -35.11 -13.36
N TYR A 385 -6.78 -35.80 -14.42
CA TYR A 385 -7.88 -36.76 -14.45
C TYR A 385 -7.59 -37.97 -13.54
N LYS A 386 -8.57 -38.38 -12.72
CA LYS A 386 -9.00 -39.79 -12.54
C LYS A 386 -10.27 -39.89 -11.68
N MET A 387 -11.20 -40.72 -12.14
CA MET A 387 -12.46 -41.11 -11.49
C MET A 387 -12.23 -41.84 -10.15
N TYR A 388 -13.19 -41.74 -9.21
CA TYR A 388 -14.07 -42.84 -8.73
C TYR A 388 -14.93 -42.43 -7.51
N SER A 389 -16.21 -42.84 -7.58
CA SER A 389 -17.14 -43.36 -6.56
C SER A 389 -17.50 -42.62 -5.25
N VAL A 390 -18.78 -42.23 -5.20
CA VAL A 390 -19.83 -42.25 -4.14
C VAL A 390 -19.47 -42.88 -2.77
N ALA A 391 -19.76 -42.18 -1.67
CA ALA A 391 -20.78 -42.56 -0.65
C ALA A 391 -20.71 -41.76 0.67
N SER A 392 -21.90 -41.34 1.12
CA SER A 392 -22.37 -41.08 2.50
C SER A 392 -21.46 -40.35 3.51
N LEU A 393 -21.99 -39.25 4.07
CA LEU A 393 -22.35 -39.21 5.50
C LEU A 393 -23.17 -37.96 5.83
N ARG A 394 -24.41 -38.23 6.28
CA ARG A 394 -25.33 -37.32 6.97
C ARG A 394 -24.65 -36.73 8.21
N TYR A 395 -24.92 -35.47 8.55
CA TYR A 395 -25.32 -35.14 9.93
C TYR A 395 -26.19 -33.88 9.99
N LYS A 396 -27.28 -34.04 10.74
CA LYS A 396 -28.37 -33.11 11.05
C LYS A 396 -27.88 -31.95 11.94
N TYR A 397 -28.42 -30.75 11.77
CA TYR A 397 -28.92 -29.91 12.87
C TYR A 397 -30.02 -28.96 12.34
N LEU A 398 -31.20 -29.03 12.95
CA LEU A 398 -32.38 -28.18 12.71
C LEU A 398 -32.24 -26.83 13.48
N PRO A 399 -33.04 -25.80 13.10
CA PRO A 399 -32.79 -24.40 13.41
C PRO A 399 -33.64 -23.88 14.60
N TYR A 400 -33.22 -22.75 15.15
CA TYR A 400 -34.04 -21.89 16.00
C TYR A 400 -34.46 -20.66 15.17
N ILE A 401 -35.76 -20.53 14.88
CA ILE A 401 -36.37 -19.34 14.27
C ILE A 401 -37.31 -18.73 15.30
N PRO A 402 -37.14 -17.46 15.71
CA PRO A 402 -38.22 -16.69 16.30
C PRO A 402 -39.13 -16.13 15.21
N MET A 403 -40.38 -16.57 15.30
CA MET A 403 -41.54 -16.23 14.51
C MET A 403 -42.10 -14.87 14.97
N TYR A 404 -42.10 -13.83 14.13
CA TYR A 404 -43.06 -12.71 14.24
C TYR A 404 -43.25 -11.98 12.89
N LEU A 405 -44.54 -11.70 12.63
CA LEU A 405 -45.16 -10.78 11.65
C LEU A 405 -45.67 -11.34 10.30
N LYS A 406 -46.96 -11.71 10.37
CA LYS A 406 -47.98 -11.61 9.32
C LYS A 406 -48.15 -10.16 8.83
N ASN A 407 -48.11 -9.92 7.53
CA ASN A 407 -49.28 -9.61 6.69
C ASN A 407 -48.87 -9.08 5.30
N ASN A 408 -49.26 -9.84 4.28
CA ASN A 408 -49.59 -9.45 2.90
C ASN A 408 -48.72 -8.41 2.16
N ALA A 409 -47.62 -8.90 1.59
CA ALA A 409 -47.29 -8.65 0.19
C ALA A 409 -46.55 -9.88 -0.36
N SER A 410 -47.24 -10.66 -1.20
CA SER A 410 -46.69 -11.65 -2.16
C SER A 410 -45.29 -12.23 -1.86
N ILE A 411 -45.23 -13.22 -0.98
CA ILE A 411 -44.04 -14.10 -0.88
C ILE A 411 -43.97 -14.88 -2.20
N ARG A 412 -43.11 -14.43 -3.12
CA ARG A 412 -42.69 -15.27 -4.27
C ARG A 412 -42.09 -16.55 -3.71
N MET A 413 -42.65 -17.71 -4.08
CA MET A 413 -41.97 -18.99 -3.91
C MET A 413 -40.55 -18.89 -4.47
N TYR A 414 -39.57 -19.43 -3.73
CA TYR A 414 -38.13 -19.42 -3.98
C TYR A 414 -37.73 -20.20 -5.26
N SER A 415 -38.26 -19.85 -6.43
CA SER A 415 -37.98 -20.56 -7.69
C SER A 415 -37.62 -19.64 -8.86
N SER A 416 -37.20 -18.39 -8.64
CA SER A 416 -36.78 -17.51 -9.75
C SER A 416 -35.81 -16.37 -9.41
N LEU A 417 -35.09 -16.44 -8.29
CA LEU A 417 -34.09 -15.42 -7.96
C LEU A 417 -32.74 -15.82 -8.58
N SER A 418 -32.24 -15.01 -9.52
CA SER A 418 -31.04 -15.34 -10.29
C SER A 418 -29.73 -15.31 -9.49
N HIS A 419 -29.72 -14.63 -8.35
CA HIS A 419 -28.51 -14.42 -7.53
C HIS A 419 -28.54 -15.20 -6.23
N ILE A 420 -29.34 -16.27 -6.14
CA ILE A 420 -29.31 -17.19 -5.00
C ILE A 420 -29.10 -18.62 -5.48
N ASP A 421 -28.34 -19.40 -4.71
CA ASP A 421 -28.21 -20.83 -4.94
C ASP A 421 -29.42 -21.62 -4.36
N GLU A 422 -29.42 -22.93 -4.58
CA GLU A 422 -30.45 -23.87 -4.10
C GLU A 422 -30.59 -23.89 -2.56
N THR A 423 -29.62 -23.30 -1.84
CA THR A 423 -29.62 -23.17 -0.37
C THR A 423 -30.08 -21.79 0.11
N GLY A 424 -30.45 -20.90 -0.82
CA GLY A 424 -30.88 -19.52 -0.53
C GLY A 424 -29.74 -18.54 -0.27
N LYS A 425 -28.48 -18.92 -0.53
CA LYS A 425 -27.32 -18.03 -0.34
C LYS A 425 -27.02 -17.24 -1.60
N ALA A 426 -26.55 -16.01 -1.42
CA ALA A 426 -26.14 -15.14 -2.50
C ALA A 426 -25.06 -15.80 -3.39
N ASN A 427 -25.35 -15.94 -4.68
CA ASN A 427 -24.48 -16.55 -5.67
C ASN A 427 -24.35 -15.67 -6.91
N MET A 428 -23.18 -15.69 -7.54
CA MET A 428 -22.92 -14.93 -8.77
C MET A 428 -23.62 -15.59 -9.95
N VAL A 429 -24.29 -14.79 -10.77
CA VAL A 429 -24.93 -15.29 -12.00
C VAL A 429 -23.84 -15.64 -13.01
N ASP A 430 -23.77 -16.89 -13.45
CA ASP A 430 -22.90 -17.27 -14.56
C ASP A 430 -23.42 -16.66 -15.88
N VAL A 431 -22.57 -15.83 -16.49
CA VAL A 431 -22.82 -15.20 -17.80
C VAL A 431 -21.96 -15.81 -18.91
N GLY A 432 -21.14 -16.82 -18.63
CA GLY A 432 -20.16 -17.40 -19.55
C GLY A 432 -20.75 -17.90 -20.87
N TRP A 433 -21.98 -18.42 -20.82
CA TRP A 433 -22.76 -18.91 -21.97
C TRP A 433 -23.38 -17.81 -22.84
N LYS A 434 -23.40 -16.55 -22.40
CA LYS A 434 -23.96 -15.44 -23.19
C LYS A 434 -22.94 -14.94 -24.20
N ASN A 435 -23.45 -14.52 -25.37
CA ASN A 435 -22.66 -13.83 -26.37
C ASN A 435 -22.42 -12.36 -25.97
N ASP A 436 -21.28 -11.82 -26.38
CA ASP A 436 -20.99 -10.41 -26.23
C ASP A 436 -21.90 -9.57 -27.12
N SER A 437 -22.40 -8.46 -26.58
CA SER A 437 -23.09 -7.46 -27.38
C SER A 437 -22.79 -6.05 -26.87
N LYS A 438 -22.98 -5.06 -27.74
CA LYS A 438 -22.84 -3.65 -27.37
C LYS A 438 -23.94 -3.28 -26.38
N ARG A 439 -23.55 -2.69 -25.26
CA ARG A 439 -24.45 -2.23 -24.20
C ARG A 439 -24.27 -0.75 -24.01
N ALA A 440 -25.37 -0.04 -23.82
CA ALA A 440 -25.36 1.33 -23.35
C ALA A 440 -26.40 1.50 -22.24
N ALA A 441 -26.10 2.36 -21.28
CA ALA A 441 -27.04 2.78 -20.25
C ALA A 441 -26.89 4.27 -19.99
N VAL A 442 -28.02 4.94 -19.78
CA VAL A 442 -28.09 6.33 -19.35
C VAL A 442 -28.83 6.38 -18.03
N ALA A 443 -28.25 7.07 -17.04
CA ALA A 443 -28.85 7.29 -15.74
C ALA A 443 -28.86 8.79 -15.40
N ARG A 444 -29.79 9.20 -14.53
CA ARG A 444 -29.89 10.58 -14.05
C ARG A 444 -30.09 10.62 -12.54
N GLY A 445 -29.70 11.73 -11.93
CA GLY A 445 -29.99 12.08 -10.54
C GLY A 445 -29.91 13.58 -10.31
N PHE A 446 -30.39 14.01 -9.15
CA PHE A 446 -30.44 15.42 -8.77
C PHE A 446 -29.88 15.64 -7.37
N VAL A 447 -29.24 16.79 -7.17
CA VAL A 447 -28.86 17.28 -5.84
C VAL A 447 -29.46 18.66 -5.61
N LYS A 448 -30.39 18.76 -4.66
CA LYS A 448 -30.91 20.04 -4.17
C LYS A 448 -29.87 20.66 -3.24
N VAL A 449 -29.39 21.87 -3.57
CA VAL A 449 -28.30 22.55 -2.84
C VAL A 449 -28.76 23.81 -2.12
N GLY A 450 -29.85 24.43 -2.56
CA GLY A 450 -30.35 25.70 -2.01
C GLY A 450 -29.62 26.94 -2.55
N PRO A 451 -30.16 28.14 -2.33
CA PRO A 451 -29.75 29.37 -3.03
C PRO A 451 -28.30 29.78 -2.75
N ILE A 452 -27.86 29.68 -1.49
CA ILE A 452 -26.50 30.07 -1.09
C ILE A 452 -25.46 29.21 -1.81
N ILE A 453 -25.62 27.89 -1.75
CA ILE A 453 -24.69 26.95 -2.41
C ILE A 453 -24.79 27.05 -3.93
N SER A 454 -26.01 27.22 -4.47
CA SER A 454 -26.20 27.44 -5.91
C SER A 454 -25.35 28.61 -6.41
N ASN A 455 -25.38 29.74 -5.71
CA ASN A 455 -24.58 30.91 -6.06
C ASN A 455 -23.07 30.64 -5.93
N LEU A 456 -22.65 29.94 -4.86
CA LEU A 456 -21.24 29.57 -4.69
C LEU A 456 -20.74 28.63 -5.81
N ILE A 457 -21.58 27.71 -6.28
CA ILE A 457 -21.23 26.82 -7.41
C ILE A 457 -21.16 27.63 -8.70
N ALA A 458 -22.14 28.51 -8.98
CA ALA A 458 -22.16 29.35 -10.18
C ALA A 458 -20.92 30.25 -10.28
N GLN A 459 -20.47 30.81 -9.15
CA GLN A 459 -19.28 31.64 -9.05
C GLN A 459 -17.97 30.85 -8.90
N ASN A 460 -18.02 29.52 -8.87
CA ASN A 460 -16.89 28.64 -8.59
C ASN A 460 -16.12 29.03 -7.30
N ASN A 461 -16.85 29.45 -6.26
CA ASN A 461 -16.32 30.00 -5.01
C ASN A 461 -16.61 29.10 -3.79
N VAL A 462 -16.78 27.80 -4.03
CA VAL A 462 -16.92 26.81 -2.95
C VAL A 462 -15.54 26.56 -2.32
N LYS A 463 -15.46 26.52 -0.99
CA LYS A 463 -14.21 26.38 -0.21
C LYS A 463 -13.37 25.17 -0.62
N LYS A 464 -14.03 24.09 -1.05
CA LYS A 464 -13.42 22.82 -1.45
C LYS A 464 -13.03 22.77 -2.95
N GLY A 465 -13.20 23.86 -3.69
CA GLY A 465 -12.85 23.97 -5.11
C GLY A 465 -14.03 23.72 -6.05
N ASP A 466 -13.72 23.45 -7.32
CA ASP A 466 -14.69 23.28 -8.40
C ASP A 466 -15.56 22.03 -8.21
N VAL A 467 -16.80 22.26 -7.77
CA VAL A 467 -17.75 21.20 -7.43
C VAL A 467 -18.14 20.36 -8.64
N LEU A 468 -18.41 21.00 -9.78
CA LEU A 468 -18.95 20.30 -10.95
C LEU A 468 -17.86 19.43 -11.60
N SER A 469 -16.64 19.96 -11.72
CA SER A 469 -15.51 19.21 -12.29
C SER A 469 -15.08 18.05 -11.39
N VAL A 470 -15.01 18.26 -10.07
CA VAL A 470 -14.65 17.20 -9.12
C VAL A 470 -15.72 16.10 -9.08
N ALA A 471 -17.00 16.47 -9.06
CA ALA A 471 -18.11 15.51 -9.10
C ALA A 471 -18.16 14.73 -10.44
N GLN A 472 -17.84 15.39 -11.56
CA GLN A 472 -17.72 14.73 -12.86
C GLN A 472 -16.64 13.64 -12.84
N LEU A 473 -15.43 13.97 -12.38
CA LEU A 473 -14.33 13.02 -12.27
C LEU A 473 -14.67 11.87 -11.32
N ALA A 474 -15.29 12.17 -10.17
CA ALA A 474 -15.73 11.17 -9.21
C ALA A 474 -16.72 10.19 -9.83
N GLY A 475 -17.72 10.67 -10.57
CA GLY A 475 -18.67 9.82 -11.30
C GLY A 475 -18.01 8.94 -12.35
N ILE A 476 -17.06 9.47 -13.13
CA ILE A 476 -16.31 8.69 -14.14
C ILE A 476 -15.48 7.59 -13.48
N MET A 477 -14.80 7.90 -12.37
CA MET A 477 -14.02 6.93 -11.61
C MET A 477 -14.90 5.85 -10.99
N ALA A 478 -16.08 6.23 -10.51
CA ALA A 478 -17.03 5.33 -9.88
C ALA A 478 -17.59 4.29 -10.87
N ALA A 479 -17.96 4.71 -12.09
CA ALA A 479 -18.40 3.80 -13.14
C ALA A 479 -17.37 2.68 -13.40
N LYS A 480 -16.08 3.03 -13.41
CA LYS A 480 -14.98 2.08 -13.67
C LYS A 480 -14.71 1.11 -12.51
N ARG A 481 -15.31 1.35 -11.34
CA ARG A 481 -15.12 0.55 -10.11
C ARG A 481 -16.43 -0.02 -9.58
N THR A 482 -17.49 -0.07 -10.39
CA THR A 482 -18.80 -0.55 -9.93
C THR A 482 -18.76 -1.96 -9.35
N SER A 483 -17.99 -2.89 -9.94
CA SER A 483 -17.82 -4.24 -9.40
C SER A 483 -17.07 -4.30 -8.07
N ASP A 484 -16.28 -3.26 -7.73
CA ASP A 484 -15.61 -3.15 -6.44
C ASP A 484 -16.57 -2.63 -5.35
N LEU A 485 -17.62 -1.92 -5.75
CA LEU A 485 -18.56 -1.22 -4.87
C LEU A 485 -19.86 -1.99 -4.66
N ILE A 486 -20.35 -2.69 -5.68
CA ILE A 486 -21.61 -3.41 -5.66
C ILE A 486 -21.33 -4.92 -5.75
N PRO A 487 -21.61 -5.70 -4.68
CA PRO A 487 -21.41 -7.14 -4.69
C PRO A 487 -22.15 -7.82 -5.84
N LEU A 488 -21.55 -8.86 -6.41
CA LEU A 488 -22.11 -9.67 -7.50
C LEU A 488 -22.26 -8.96 -8.86
N CYS A 489 -21.84 -7.69 -8.98
CA CYS A 489 -21.62 -7.07 -10.28
C CYS A 489 -20.39 -7.71 -10.96
N HIS A 490 -20.51 -7.98 -12.25
CA HIS A 490 -19.38 -8.46 -13.04
C HIS A 490 -18.43 -7.29 -13.35
N PRO A 491 -17.12 -7.50 -13.36
CA PRO A 491 -16.20 -6.50 -13.88
C PRO A 491 -16.43 -6.32 -15.38
N LEU A 492 -16.73 -5.09 -15.81
CA LEU A 492 -16.94 -4.74 -17.22
C LEU A 492 -15.84 -3.85 -17.77
N ALA A 493 -15.34 -4.20 -18.95
CA ALA A 493 -14.44 -3.35 -19.72
C ALA A 493 -15.24 -2.23 -20.41
N LEU A 494 -15.33 -1.06 -19.78
CA LEU A 494 -16.08 0.08 -20.31
C LEU A 494 -15.36 0.70 -21.50
N SER A 495 -16.07 0.85 -22.61
CA SER A 495 -15.56 1.51 -23.81
C SER A 495 -15.78 3.03 -23.78
N TYR A 496 -16.77 3.50 -23.03
CA TYR A 496 -17.08 4.93 -22.90
C TYR A 496 -17.78 5.21 -21.57
N VAL A 497 -17.40 6.30 -20.92
CA VAL A 497 -18.06 6.85 -19.73
C VAL A 497 -18.11 8.36 -19.89
N ASN A 498 -19.31 8.94 -19.80
CA ASN A 498 -19.51 10.38 -19.73
C ASN A 498 -20.41 10.68 -18.54
N VAL A 499 -20.05 11.71 -17.78
CA VAL A 499 -20.86 12.25 -16.70
C VAL A 499 -20.98 13.74 -16.96
N ARG A 500 -22.21 14.25 -17.07
CA ARG A 500 -22.51 15.66 -17.30
C ARG A 500 -23.26 16.18 -16.10
N LEU A 501 -22.85 17.35 -15.62
CA LEU A 501 -23.53 18.05 -14.54
C LEU A 501 -24.00 19.41 -15.02
N ARG A 502 -25.20 19.81 -14.62
CA ARG A 502 -25.77 21.12 -14.93
C ARG A 502 -26.40 21.71 -13.68
N LEU A 503 -25.94 22.90 -13.29
CA LEU A 503 -26.61 23.68 -12.25
C LEU A 503 -27.82 24.38 -12.86
N ASN A 504 -28.98 24.22 -12.25
CA ASN A 504 -30.14 25.08 -12.47
C ASN A 504 -30.20 26.08 -11.32
N GLU A 505 -29.83 27.33 -11.61
CA GLU A 505 -29.77 28.40 -10.62
C GLU A 505 -31.14 28.82 -10.11
N GLU A 506 -32.20 28.69 -10.91
CA GLU A 506 -33.57 29.05 -10.53
C GLU A 506 -34.18 28.01 -9.56
N LEU A 507 -33.94 26.72 -9.82
CA LEU A 507 -34.44 25.62 -9.00
C LEU A 507 -33.46 25.22 -7.88
N HIS A 508 -32.28 25.83 -7.85
CA HIS A 508 -31.18 25.54 -6.92
C HIS A 508 -30.85 24.05 -6.86
N ASN A 509 -30.79 23.40 -8.02
CA ASN A 509 -30.51 21.97 -8.15
C ASN A 509 -29.35 21.72 -9.13
N VAL A 510 -28.62 20.63 -8.91
CA VAL A 510 -27.65 20.13 -9.88
C VAL A 510 -28.20 18.86 -10.49
N GLU A 511 -28.47 18.87 -11.79
CA GLU A 511 -28.81 17.69 -12.58
C GLU A 511 -27.52 16.96 -12.97
N ILE A 512 -27.51 15.64 -12.78
CA ILE A 512 -26.41 14.75 -13.14
C ILE A 512 -26.93 13.75 -14.16
N ILE A 513 -26.26 13.61 -15.29
CA ILE A 513 -26.57 12.61 -16.31
C ILE A 513 -25.30 11.80 -16.58
N SER A 514 -25.39 10.48 -16.45
CA SER A 514 -24.31 9.56 -16.83
C SER A 514 -24.70 8.72 -18.02
N GLU A 515 -23.78 8.59 -18.98
CA GLU A 515 -23.87 7.67 -20.10
C GLU A 515 -22.67 6.72 -20.05
N VAL A 516 -22.93 5.41 -20.05
CA VAL A 516 -21.91 4.37 -20.02
C VAL A 516 -22.14 3.38 -21.14
N ARG A 517 -21.05 2.96 -21.81
CA ARG A 517 -21.09 1.96 -22.88
C ARG A 517 -20.01 0.91 -22.70
N CYS A 518 -20.30 -0.33 -23.07
CA CYS A 518 -19.33 -1.42 -23.14
C CYS A 518 -19.69 -2.43 -24.23
N THR A 519 -18.78 -3.38 -24.49
CA THR A 519 -19.11 -4.63 -25.18
C THR A 519 -18.92 -5.76 -24.18
N GLY A 520 -19.98 -6.51 -23.90
CA GLY A 520 -19.91 -7.57 -22.89
C GLY A 520 -21.16 -8.44 -22.78
N LYS A 521 -21.04 -9.44 -21.90
CA LYS A 521 -22.05 -10.50 -21.66
C LYS A 521 -23.19 -10.08 -20.73
N THR A 522 -23.04 -8.96 -20.02
CA THR A 522 -24.04 -8.42 -19.08
C THR A 522 -24.26 -6.93 -19.34
N GLY A 523 -25.40 -6.41 -18.84
CA GLY A 523 -25.76 -5.00 -18.98
C GLY A 523 -24.87 -4.06 -18.16
N VAL A 524 -24.93 -2.77 -18.49
CA VAL A 524 -24.06 -1.70 -17.97
C VAL A 524 -24.84 -0.65 -17.15
N GLU A 525 -26.05 -1.01 -16.71
CA GLU A 525 -26.95 -0.14 -15.96
C GLU A 525 -26.35 0.28 -14.62
N MET A 526 -25.66 -0.64 -13.95
CA MET A 526 -25.12 -0.41 -12.62
C MET A 526 -23.97 0.58 -12.66
N GLU A 527 -23.18 0.59 -13.72
CA GLU A 527 -22.09 1.54 -13.91
C GLU A 527 -22.61 2.97 -14.11
N ALA A 528 -23.69 3.13 -14.88
CA ALA A 528 -24.35 4.43 -15.06
C ALA A 528 -24.97 4.94 -13.75
N LEU A 529 -25.69 4.07 -13.00
CA LEU A 529 -26.30 4.43 -11.71
C LEU A 529 -25.26 4.73 -10.63
N THR A 530 -24.16 3.97 -10.60
CA THR A 530 -23.05 4.19 -9.66
C THR A 530 -22.37 5.53 -9.94
N ALA A 531 -22.16 5.88 -11.22
CA ALA A 531 -21.58 7.15 -11.61
C ALA A 531 -22.41 8.34 -11.09
N VAL A 532 -23.74 8.30 -11.29
CA VAL A 532 -24.66 9.33 -10.78
C VAL A 532 -24.62 9.41 -9.26
N SER A 533 -24.66 8.26 -8.58
CA SER A 533 -24.71 8.19 -7.12
C SER A 533 -23.46 8.78 -6.47
N ILE A 534 -22.28 8.44 -6.98
CA ILE A 534 -21.03 8.96 -6.44
C ILE A 534 -20.81 10.44 -6.81
N ALA A 535 -21.20 10.86 -8.02
CA ALA A 535 -21.19 12.28 -8.36
C ALA A 535 -22.09 13.09 -7.41
N ALA A 536 -23.29 12.59 -7.10
CA ALA A 536 -24.22 13.23 -6.16
C ALA A 536 -23.66 13.32 -4.74
N LEU A 537 -23.07 12.23 -4.22
CA LEU A 537 -22.39 12.22 -2.92
C LEU A 537 -21.19 13.16 -2.87
N THR A 538 -20.48 13.32 -3.99
CA THR A 538 -19.35 14.24 -4.09
C THR A 538 -19.82 15.69 -3.98
N ILE A 539 -20.88 16.08 -4.70
CA ILE A 539 -21.50 17.41 -4.55
C ILE A 539 -21.94 17.63 -3.11
N TYR A 540 -22.57 16.63 -2.49
CA TYR A 540 -23.01 16.71 -1.11
C TYR A 540 -21.84 16.95 -0.15
N ASP A 541 -20.77 16.15 -0.25
CA ASP A 541 -19.60 16.32 0.60
C ASP A 541 -18.92 17.68 0.39
N MET A 542 -18.83 18.13 -0.86
CA MET A 542 -18.21 19.41 -1.20
C MET A 542 -18.97 20.61 -0.65
N CYS A 543 -20.30 20.52 -0.55
CA CYS A 543 -21.14 21.66 -0.21
C CYS A 543 -21.75 21.62 1.20
N LYS A 544 -21.79 20.47 1.89
CA LYS A 544 -22.48 20.32 3.20
C LYS A 544 -22.02 21.28 4.28
N TYR A 545 -20.80 21.82 4.18
CA TYR A 545 -20.29 22.81 5.15
C TYR A 545 -21.02 24.16 5.07
N ALA A 546 -21.60 24.49 3.91
CA ALA A 546 -22.34 25.72 3.64
C ALA A 546 -23.86 25.51 3.67
N ALA A 547 -24.31 24.29 3.99
CA ALA A 547 -25.72 23.94 4.07
C ALA A 547 -26.23 24.05 5.50
N THR A 548 -27.43 24.58 5.68
CA THR A 548 -28.21 24.36 6.91
C THR A 548 -28.53 22.86 7.02
N PRO A 549 -28.44 22.24 8.22
CA PRO A 549 -28.77 20.83 8.39
C PRO A 549 -30.15 20.48 7.82
N GLY A 550 -30.21 19.44 6.97
CA GLY A 550 -31.45 18.96 6.35
C GLY A 550 -31.90 19.68 5.07
N THR A 551 -31.20 20.72 4.59
CA THR A 551 -31.61 21.45 3.37
C THR A 551 -31.07 20.87 2.07
N MET A 552 -29.96 20.12 2.13
CA MET A 552 -29.43 19.40 0.99
C MET A 552 -30.05 18.02 0.86
N GLN A 553 -30.43 17.64 -0.37
CA GLN A 553 -31.04 16.35 -0.66
C GLN A 553 -30.53 15.77 -1.98
N ILE A 554 -30.15 14.50 -1.97
CA ILE A 554 -29.94 13.70 -3.17
C ILE A 554 -31.25 12.98 -3.49
N HIS A 555 -31.75 13.10 -4.71
CA HIS A 555 -33.01 12.47 -5.11
C HIS A 555 -33.05 12.14 -6.60
N GLY A 556 -34.07 11.37 -7.00
CA GLY A 556 -34.35 11.08 -8.42
C GLY A 556 -33.25 10.31 -9.14
N ILE A 557 -32.48 9.48 -8.42
CA ILE A 557 -31.49 8.60 -9.05
C ILE A 557 -32.23 7.47 -9.75
N GLU A 558 -32.20 7.46 -11.08
CA GLU A 558 -32.94 6.52 -11.90
C GLU A 558 -32.20 6.18 -13.21
N LEU A 559 -32.54 5.04 -13.79
CA LEU A 559 -32.09 4.64 -15.12
C LEU A 559 -33.03 5.26 -16.15
N ILE A 560 -32.51 6.11 -17.04
CA ILE A 560 -33.28 6.74 -18.13
C ILE A 560 -33.46 5.76 -19.29
N SER A 561 -32.36 5.13 -19.71
CA SER A 561 -32.41 4.21 -20.83
C SER A 561 -31.33 3.14 -20.73
N LYS A 562 -31.57 2.03 -21.42
CA LYS A 562 -30.58 1.00 -21.69
C LYS A 562 -30.85 0.35 -23.03
N THR A 563 -29.78 -0.02 -23.70
CA THR A 563 -29.83 -0.73 -24.97
C THR A 563 -28.89 -1.92 -24.98
N GLY A 564 -29.31 -2.96 -25.71
CA GLY A 564 -28.53 -4.17 -25.95
C GLY A 564 -28.78 -5.27 -24.91
N GLY A 565 -29.00 -6.49 -25.41
CA GLY A 565 -29.23 -7.68 -24.59
C GLY A 565 -30.30 -8.63 -25.10
N ILE A 566 -30.60 -9.63 -24.26
CA ILE A 566 -31.68 -10.60 -24.51
C ILE A 566 -33.04 -10.03 -24.05
N LYS A 567 -33.03 -9.07 -23.12
CA LYS A 567 -34.24 -8.34 -22.69
C LYS A 567 -34.39 -7.08 -23.56
N SER A 568 -35.63 -6.72 -23.87
CA SER A 568 -35.98 -5.55 -24.68
C SER A 568 -35.32 -4.27 -24.17
N ASP A 569 -34.95 -3.40 -25.11
CA ASP A 569 -34.48 -2.05 -24.81
C ASP A 569 -35.50 -1.31 -23.93
N PHE A 570 -34.99 -0.47 -23.05
CA PHE A 570 -35.81 0.33 -22.14
C PHE A 570 -35.42 1.78 -22.30
N ALA A 571 -36.40 2.65 -22.48
CA ALA A 571 -36.25 4.08 -22.41
C ALA A 571 -37.46 4.62 -21.67
N ILE A 572 -37.24 5.53 -20.73
CA ILE A 572 -38.30 6.37 -20.18
C ILE A 572 -38.69 7.34 -21.29
N ASP A 573 -39.87 7.15 -21.89
CA ASP A 573 -40.45 8.14 -22.81
C ASP A 573 -40.59 9.47 -22.06
N LYS A 574 -39.89 10.49 -22.55
CA LYS A 574 -40.10 11.87 -22.10
C LYS A 574 -41.21 12.47 -22.96
N THR A 575 -42.43 12.55 -22.41
CA THR A 575 -43.29 13.70 -22.68
C THR A 575 -42.73 14.95 -22.02
#